data_AF-A0A3D3W4M4-F1
#
_entry.id   AF-A0A3D3W4M4-F1
#
_cell.length_a   1.000
_cell.length_b   1.000
_cell.length_c   1.000
_cell.angle_alpha   90.00
_cell.angle_beta   90.00
_cell.angle_gamma   90.00
#
_symmetry.space_group_name_H-M   'P 1'
#
loop_
_entity.id
_entity.type
_entity.pdbx_description
1 polymer ?
#
loop_
_entity_poly.entity_id
_entity_poly.type
_entity_poly.pdbx_seq_one_letter_code
_entity_poly.pdbx_strand_id
1 'polypeptide(L)' 'TTEQRLRRPDGKPDFDISFYVMSKDGRYAGTSMYKGQKFAVTDEKGTRLEDCLSLY' A
#
# COMPACT_ATOMS: atom_id res chain seq x y z
N THR A 1 4.14 -14.78 9.24
CA THR A 1 5.26 -15.41 8.50
C THR A 1 6.22 -16.03 9.47
N THR A 2 6.53 -17.31 9.34
CA THR A 2 7.33 -18.09 10.30
C THR A 2 8.84 -18.02 10.01
N GLU A 3 9.22 -17.63 8.79
CA GLU A 3 10.61 -17.54 8.32
C GLU A 3 11.37 -16.36 8.94
N GLN A 4 12.52 -16.64 9.58
CA GLN A 4 13.34 -15.60 10.23
C GLN A 4 13.89 -14.57 9.25
N ARG A 5 14.24 -14.98 8.02
CA ARG A 5 14.73 -14.07 6.97
C ARG A 5 13.72 -13.01 6.53
N LEU A 6 12.45 -13.15 6.91
CA LEU A 6 11.36 -12.25 6.55
C LEU A 6 10.93 -11.37 7.74
N ARG A 7 11.73 -11.31 8.80
CA ARG A 7 11.48 -10.53 10.01
C ARG A 7 12.64 -9.59 10.30
N ARG A 8 12.31 -8.36 10.64
CA ARG A 8 13.24 -7.35 11.12
C ARG A 8 13.61 -7.59 12.59
N PRO A 9 14.67 -6.93 13.09
CA PRO A 9 15.03 -6.97 14.51
C PRO A 9 13.91 -6.50 15.46
N ASP A 10 13.01 -5.63 14.99
CA ASP A 10 11.84 -5.15 15.75
C ASP A 10 10.63 -6.11 15.69
N GLY A 11 10.79 -7.29 15.07
CA GLY A 11 9.76 -8.30 14.91
C GLY A 11 8.76 -8.04 13.78
N LYS A 12 8.84 -6.89 13.09
CA LYS A 12 7.96 -6.58 11.97
C LYS A 12 8.40 -7.30 10.69
N PRO A 13 7.50 -7.45 9.70
CA PRO A 13 7.86 -8.06 8.41
C PRO A 13 8.94 -7.28 7.67
N ASP A 14 9.95 -7.97 7.14
CA ASP A 14 11.05 -7.32 6.40
C ASP A 14 10.76 -7.12 4.89
N PHE A 15 9.48 -7.12 4.54
CA PHE A 15 9.00 -6.86 3.19
C PHE A 15 7.82 -5.91 3.29
N ASP A 16 7.56 -5.21 2.19
CA ASP A 16 6.39 -4.34 2.06
C ASP A 16 5.38 -4.99 1.13
N ILE A 17 4.09 -4.73 1.38
CA ILE A 17 2.99 -5.13 0.51
C ILE A 17 2.14 -3.90 0.31
N SER A 18 1.89 -3.57 -0.95
CA SER A 18 0.95 -2.53 -1.34
C SER A 18 -0.24 -3.16 -2.05
N PHE A 19 -1.44 -2.79 -1.64
CA PHE A 19 -2.69 -3.15 -2.32
C PHE A 19 -3.27 -1.93 -3.01
N TYR A 20 -3.70 -2.13 -4.25
CA TYR A 20 -4.53 -1.19 -4.99
C TYR A 20 -5.88 -1.86 -5.19
N VAL A 21 -6.90 -1.31 -4.55
CA VAL A 21 -8.23 -1.89 -4.54
C VAL A 21 -9.22 -0.95 -5.20
N MET A 22 -10.19 -1.53 -5.90
CA MET A 22 -11.26 -0.79 -6.55
C MET A 22 -12.56 -1.58 -6.45
N SER A 23 -13.64 -0.92 -6.07
CA SER A 23 -14.99 -1.48 -6.12
C SER A 23 -15.65 -1.18 -7.48
N LYS A 24 -16.71 -1.93 -7.82
CA LYS A 24 -17.39 -1.79 -9.11
C LYS A 24 -18.01 -0.41 -9.36
N ASP A 25 -18.30 0.33 -8.30
CA ASP A 25 -18.80 1.71 -8.36
C ASP A 25 -17.68 2.75 -8.52
N GLY A 26 -16.43 2.32 -8.72
CA GLY A 26 -15.29 3.19 -9.01
C GLY A 26 -14.57 3.74 -7.78
N ARG A 27 -15.06 3.50 -6.55
CA ARG A 27 -14.30 3.85 -5.34
C ARG A 27 -13.01 3.03 -5.31
N TYR A 28 -11.91 3.67 -4.93
CA TYR A 28 -10.60 3.05 -4.90
C TYR A 28 -9.85 3.42 -3.61
N ALA A 29 -8.81 2.64 -3.30
CA ALA A 29 -7.86 2.96 -2.25
C ALA A 29 -6.50 2.32 -2.53
N GLY A 30 -5.43 3.00 -2.15
CA GLY A 30 -4.09 2.45 -2.01
C GLY A 30 -3.76 2.25 -0.53
N THR A 31 -3.25 1.08 -0.17
CA THR A 31 -2.76 0.81 1.19
C THR A 31 -1.41 0.09 1.13
N SER A 32 -0.54 0.35 2.10
CA SER A 32 0.78 -0.26 2.21
C SER A 32 1.07 -0.74 3.63
N MET A 33 2.04 -1.64 3.81
CA MET A 33 2.46 -2.01 5.16
C MET A 33 3.24 -0.88 5.81
N TYR A 34 4.14 -0.24 5.06
CA TYR A 34 4.97 0.85 5.57
C TYR A 34 4.64 2.19 4.92
N LYS A 35 4.84 3.28 5.67
CA LYS A 35 4.66 4.66 5.19
C LYS A 35 5.55 5.02 3.99
N GLY A 36 5.11 6.00 3.21
CA GLY A 36 5.87 6.63 2.13
C GLY A 36 5.56 6.11 0.73
N GLN A 37 4.70 5.10 0.61
CA GLN A 37 4.22 4.61 -0.68
C GLN A 37 3.16 5.56 -1.27
N LYS A 38 3.19 5.69 -2.60
CA LYS A 38 2.17 6.40 -3.38
C LYS A 38 1.66 5.49 -4.50
N PHE A 39 0.49 5.79 -5.02
CA PHE A 39 -0.09 5.12 -6.17
C PHE A 39 -0.62 6.11 -7.20
N ALA A 40 -0.58 5.72 -8.47
CA ALA A 40 -1.13 6.51 -9.55
C ALA A 40 -2.61 6.19 -9.76
N VAL A 41 -3.42 7.22 -9.93
CA VAL A 41 -4.83 7.09 -10.29
C VAL A 41 -5.16 8.07 -11.43
N THR A 42 -6.02 7.63 -12.33
CA THR A 42 -6.60 8.45 -13.39
C THR A 42 -8.11 8.28 -13.35
N ASP A 43 -8.82 9.37 -13.08
CA ASP A 43 -10.28 9.48 -13.05
C ASP A 43 -10.73 10.78 -13.74
N GLU A 44 -11.98 11.20 -13.59
CA GLU A 44 -12.50 12.44 -14.17
C GLU A 44 -11.77 13.72 -13.74
N LYS A 45 -10.95 13.68 -12.69
CA LYS A 45 -10.12 14.80 -12.21
C LYS A 45 -8.70 14.77 -12.80
N GLY A 46 -8.40 13.80 -13.67
CA GLY A 46 -7.11 13.62 -14.32
C GLY A 46 -6.13 12.74 -13.53
N THR A 47 -4.94 12.59 -14.09
CA THR A 47 -3.89 11.71 -13.57
C THR A 47 -3.12 12.37 -12.42
N ARG A 48 -2.95 11.66 -11.32
CA ARG A 48 -2.21 12.13 -10.14
C ARG A 48 -1.60 10.98 -9.34
N LEU A 49 -0.67 11.34 -8.46
CA LEU A 49 -0.17 10.45 -7.41
C LEU A 49 -0.90 10.74 -6.10
N GLU A 50 -1.44 9.70 -5.48
CA GLU A 50 -2.06 9.75 -4.14
C GLU A 50 -1.25 8.93 -3.15
N ASP A 51 -1.31 9.32 -1.87
CA ASP A 51 -0.61 8.61 -0.78
C ASP A 51 -1.34 7.31 -0.41
N CYS A 52 -0.58 6.24 -0.18
CA CYS A 52 -1.12 5.00 0.39
C CYS A 52 -1.38 5.16 1.90
N LEU A 53 -2.49 4.58 2.36
CA LEU A 53 -2.74 4.40 3.79
C LEU A 53 -1.85 3.30 4.34
N SER A 54 -0.97 3.65 5.28
CA SER A 54 0.02 2.72 5.85
C SER A 54 -0.44 2.08 7.14
N LEU A 55 -0.01 0.83 7.36
CA LEU A 55 -0.23 0.10 8.62
C LEU A 55 0.76 0.49 9.73
N TYR A 56 2.02 0.79 9.37
CA TYR A 56 3.14 1.10 10.26
C TYR A 56 3.84 2.43 9.96
#